data_AF-A0AAW4W8U5-F1
#
_entry.id   AF-A0AAW4W8U5-F1
#
_cell.length_a   1.000
_cell.length_b   1.000
_cell.length_c   1.000
_cell.angle_alpha   90.00
_cell.angle_beta   90.00
_cell.angle_gamma   90.00
#
_symmetry.space_group_name_H-M   'P 1'
#
loop_
_entity.id
_entity.type
_entity.pdbx_description
1 polymer ?
#
loop_
_entity_poly.entity_id
_entity_poly.type
_entity_poly.pdbx_seq_one_letter_code
_entity_poly.pdbx_strand_id
1 'polypeptide(L)' 'MSEKTEITFMQTRLIRLASEEWHLPVEQIIHLFKEADVLGYIEKCYGIFHCEGDEAVLEDITEFLQRKGIEISA' A
#
# COMPACT_ATOMS: atom_id res chain seq x y z
N MET A 1 12.89 -14.72 -5.84
CA MET A 1 13.32 -14.62 -4.42
C MET A 1 12.37 -15.52 -3.62
N SER A 2 12.25 -15.40 -2.29
CA SER A 2 11.07 -15.98 -1.64
C SER A 2 9.87 -15.04 -1.84
N GLU A 3 8.66 -15.60 -1.93
CA GLU A 3 7.42 -14.81 -2.03
C GLU A 3 7.33 -13.75 -0.93
N LYS A 4 7.67 -14.14 0.30
CA LYS A 4 7.71 -13.23 1.46
C LYS A 4 8.68 -12.05 1.28
N THR A 5 9.82 -12.30 0.64
CA THR A 5 10.78 -11.25 0.29
C THR A 5 10.20 -10.29 -0.74
N GLU A 6 9.50 -10.80 -1.75
CA GLU A 6 8.90 -10.00 -2.81
C GLU A 6 7.73 -9.15 -2.28
N ILE A 7 6.88 -9.72 -1.41
CA ILE A 7 5.84 -8.99 -0.69
C ILE A 7 6.44 -7.85 0.13
N THR A 8 7.53 -8.12 0.87
CA THR A 8 8.21 -7.09 1.68
C THR A 8 8.74 -5.94 0.81
N PHE A 9 9.30 -6.27 -0.37
CA PHE A 9 9.77 -5.26 -1.31
C PHE A 9 8.62 -4.44 -1.90
N MET A 10 7.52 -5.08 -2.28
CA MET A 10 6.31 -4.40 -2.76
C MET A 10 5.73 -3.47 -1.70
N GLN A 11 5.55 -3.94 -0.47
CA GLN A 11 5.10 -3.11 0.66
C GLN A 11 6.00 -1.88 0.84
N THR A 12 7.33 -2.06 0.74
CA THR A 12 8.30 -0.95 0.86
C THR A 12 8.16 0.06 -0.29
N ARG A 13 7.98 -0.41 -1.53
CA ARG A 13 7.75 0.44 -2.71
C ARG A 13 6.46 1.24 -2.58
N LEU A 14 5.38 0.59 -2.18
CA LEU A 14 4.06 1.23 -2.03
C LEU A 14 4.04 2.24 -0.89
N ILE A 15 4.76 2.00 0.22
CA ILE A 15 4.92 3.01 1.27
C ILE A 15 5.63 4.26 0.74
N ARG A 16 6.69 4.09 -0.07
CA ARG A 16 7.38 5.22 -0.70
C ARG A 16 6.46 5.96 -1.66
N LEU A 17 5.81 5.24 -2.57
CA LEU A 17 4.93 5.83 -3.57
C LEU A 17 3.76 6.58 -2.91
N ALA A 18 3.12 6.00 -1.90
CA ALA A 18 2.07 6.68 -1.14
C ALA A 18 2.56 7.96 -0.45
N SER A 19 3.80 7.97 0.06
CA SER A 19 4.40 9.18 0.64
C SER A 19 4.59 10.29 -0.40
N GLU A 20 5.00 9.91 -1.60
CA GLU A 20 5.22 10.83 -2.72
C GLU A 20 3.88 11.37 -3.25
N GLU A 21 2.90 10.49 -3.53
CA GLU A 21 1.60 10.86 -4.12
C GLU A 21 0.68 11.59 -3.14
N TRP A 22 0.66 11.18 -1.87
CA TRP A 22 -0.23 11.77 -0.86
C TRP A 22 0.43 12.91 -0.09
N HIS A 23 1.68 13.24 -0.41
CA HIS A 23 2.46 14.30 0.22
C HIS A 23 2.55 14.18 1.76
N LEU A 24 2.47 12.95 2.29
CA LEU A 24 2.59 12.65 3.71
C LEU A 24 3.98 12.11 4.03
N PRO A 25 4.56 12.42 5.20
CA PRO A 25 5.80 11.79 5.65
C PRO A 25 5.68 10.27 5.70
N VAL A 26 6.74 9.56 5.31
CA VAL A 26 6.81 8.08 5.35
C VAL A 26 6.36 7.50 6.70
N GLU A 27 6.69 8.17 7.82
CA GLU A 27 6.27 7.73 9.16
C GLU A 27 4.74 7.72 9.32
N GLN A 28 4.05 8.74 8.77
CA GLN A 28 2.59 8.79 8.79
C GLN A 28 1.99 7.72 7.88
N ILE A 29 2.58 7.48 6.71
CA ILE A 29 2.16 6.38 5.83
C ILE A 29 2.29 5.03 6.53
N ILE A 30 3.42 4.78 7.21
CA ILE A 30 3.64 3.54 7.95
C ILE A 30 2.60 3.39 9.07
N HIS A 31 2.28 4.46 9.79
CA HIS A 31 1.27 4.43 10.84
C HIS A 31 -0.11 4.10 10.26
N LEU A 32 -0.54 4.83 9.23
CA LEU A 32 -1.79 4.59 8.51
C LEU A 32 -1.88 3.16 7.97
N PHE A 33 -0.85 2.67 7.28
CA PHE A 33 -0.84 1.33 6.69
C PHE A 33 -0.94 0.23 7.74
N LYS A 34 -0.39 0.45 8.94
CA LYS A 34 -0.52 -0.46 10.08
C LYS A 34 -1.92 -0.42 10.68
N GLU A 35 -2.44 0.78 10.98
CA GLU A 35 -3.76 0.94 11.60
C GLU A 35 -4.90 0.44 10.72
N ALA A 36 -4.78 0.66 9.40
CA ALA A 36 -5.75 0.22 8.42
C ALA A 36 -5.47 -1.19 7.86
N ASP A 37 -4.49 -1.94 8.36
CA ASP A 37 -4.12 -3.28 7.88
C ASP A 37 -3.87 -3.36 6.36
N VAL A 38 -3.24 -2.33 5.80
CA VAL A 38 -2.88 -2.27 4.37
C VAL A 38 -1.78 -3.29 4.06
N LEU A 39 -0.84 -3.51 4.98
CA LEU A 39 0.23 -4.49 4.78
C LEU A 39 -0.32 -5.92 4.65
N GLY A 40 -1.30 -6.29 5.48
CA GLY A 40 -2.00 -7.56 5.38
C GLY A 40 -2.86 -7.65 4.12
N TYR A 41 -3.46 -6.54 3.69
CA TYR A 41 -4.17 -6.47 2.41
C TYR A 41 -3.23 -6.76 1.22
N ILE A 42 -2.05 -6.14 1.18
CA ILE A 42 -1.05 -6.38 0.13
C ILE A 42 -0.60 -7.86 0.13
N GLU A 43 -0.36 -8.45 1.29
CA GLU A 43 0.01 -9.87 1.40
C GLU A 43 -1.10 -10.78 0.85
N LYS A 44 -2.36 -10.52 1.22
CA LYS A 44 -3.51 -11.30 0.73
C LYS A 44 -3.73 -11.16 -0.78
N CYS A 45 -3.47 -9.99 -1.34
CA CYS A 45 -3.71 -9.66 -2.74
C CYS A 45 -2.46 -9.85 -3.63
N TYR A 46 -1.33 -10.31 -3.07
CA TYR A 46 -0.06 -10.46 -3.78
C TYR A 46 -0.16 -11.24 -5.09
N GLY A 47 -0.98 -12.30 -5.12
CA GLY A 47 -1.21 -13.13 -6.31
C GLY A 47 -1.70 -12.35 -7.53
N ILE A 48 -2.34 -11.19 -7.35
CA ILE A 48 -2.71 -10.28 -8.45
C ILE A 48 -1.73 -9.11 -8.50
N PHE A 49 -1.43 -8.47 -7.36
CA PHE A 49 -0.61 -7.26 -7.31
C PHE A 49 0.79 -7.43 -7.90
N HIS A 50 1.38 -8.62 -7.86
CA HIS A 50 2.71 -8.85 -8.45
C HIS A 50 2.72 -8.78 -9.99
N CYS A 51 1.55 -8.84 -10.63
CA CYS A 51 1.39 -8.66 -12.07
C CYS A 51 1.12 -7.20 -12.45
N GLU A 52 0.82 -6.34 -11.48
CA GLU A 52 0.39 -4.96 -11.66
C GLU A 52 1.53 -3.95 -11.42
N GLY A 53 1.36 -2.73 -11.95
CA GLY A 53 2.24 -1.60 -11.62
C GLY A 53 1.92 -1.02 -10.23
N ASP A 54 2.90 -0.38 -9.59
CA ASP A 54 2.72 0.18 -8.23
C ASP A 54 1.62 1.24 -8.17
N GLU A 55 1.43 2.03 -9.24
CA GLU A 55 0.38 3.05 -9.34
C GLU A 55 -1.02 2.40 -9.27
N ALA A 56 -1.25 1.32 -10.03
CA ALA A 56 -2.51 0.59 -10.01
C ALA A 56 -2.76 -0.07 -8.64
N VAL A 57 -1.72 -0.61 -8.02
CA VAL A 57 -1.83 -1.17 -6.67
C VAL A 57 -2.11 -0.08 -5.62
N LEU A 58 -1.54 1.12 -5.78
CA LEU A 58 -1.80 2.25 -4.88
C LEU A 58 -3.23 2.79 -5.03
N GLU A 59 -3.79 2.80 -6.24
CA GLU A 59 -5.20 3.10 -6.48
C GLU A 59 -6.11 2.11 -5.74
N ASP A 60 -5.82 0.81 -5.85
CA ASP A 60 -6.55 -0.25 -5.14
C ASP A 60 -6.46 -0.11 -3.60
N ILE A 61 -5.28 0.27 -3.09
CA ILE A 61 -5.09 0.61 -1.66
C ILE A 61 -5.91 1.83 -1.27
N THR A 62 -5.99 2.85 -2.13
CA THR A 62 -6.79 4.05 -1.89
C THR A 62 -8.27 3.70 -1.79
N GLU A 63 -8.78 2.89 -2.71
CA GLU A 63 -10.15 2.38 -2.64
C GLU A 63 -10.40 1.56 -1.37
N PHE A 64 -9.44 0.70 -0.99
CA PHE A 64 -9.51 -0.08 0.23
C PHE A 64 -9.64 0.81 1.48
N LEU A 65 -8.87 1.90 1.55
CA LEU A 65 -8.93 2.89 2.63
C LEU A 65 -10.27 3.65 2.63
N GLN A 66 -10.75 4.07 1.46
CA GLN A 66 -12.05 4.74 1.32
C GLN A 66 -13.21 3.85 1.78
N ARG A 67 -13.19 2.55 1.45
CA ARG A 67 -14.18 1.56 1.93
C ARG A 67 -14.15 1.39 3.45
N LYS A 68 -13.05 1.76 4.11
CA LYS A 68 -12.92 1.83 5.57
C LYS A 68 -13.30 3.20 6.17
N GLY A 69 -13.73 4.15 5.34
CA GLY A 69 -14.07 5.51 5.76
C GLY A 69 -12.85 6.41 5.99
N ILE A 70 -11.69 6.04 5.46
CA ILE A 70 -10.47 6.87 5.52
C ILE A 70 -10.33 7.60 4.19
N GLU A 71 -10.52 8.91 4.22
CA GLU A 71 -10.29 9.76 3.06
C GLU A 71 -8.83 10.24 3.04
N ILE A 72 -8.14 9.95 1.93
CA ILE A 72 -6.83 10.52 1.66
C ILE A 72 -7.05 11.76 0.80
N SER A 73 -6.70 12.92 1.34
CA SER A 73 -6.64 14.16 0.58
C SER A 73 -5.26 14.25 -0.07
N ALA A 74 -5.19 13.99 -1.37
CA ALA A 74 -4.00 14.25 -2.19
C ALA A 74 -4.01 15.70 -2.70
#